data_AF-A0A3N0AQ29-F1
#
_entry.id   AF-A0A3N0AQ29-F1
#
_cell.length_a   1.000
_cell.length_b   1.000
_cell.length_c   1.000
_cell.angle_alpha   90.00
_cell.angle_beta   90.00
_cell.angle_gamma   90.00
#
_symmetry.space_group_name_H-M   'P 1'
#
loop_
_entity.id
_entity.type
_entity.pdbx_description
1 polymer ?
#
loop_
_entity_poly.entity_id
_entity_poly.type
_entity_poly.pdbx_seq_one_letter_code
_entity_poly.pdbx_strand_id
1 'polypeptide(L)' 'MPQLSLYLDEPTMEMLREKSSRAHQSMSRYVTGLIRESGEGRGWPSGYWDNVYGCLKDPTFVVPEEEGDLDEIVLFA' A
#
# COMPACT_ATOMS: atom_id res chain seq x y z
N MET A 1 17.19 -19.23 -17.13
CA MET A 1 16.55 -18.18 -16.31
C MET A 1 16.44 -16.93 -17.16
N PRO A 2 15.28 -16.28 -17.26
CA PRO A 2 15.17 -15.00 -17.94
C PRO A 2 16.00 -13.94 -17.20
N GLN A 3 16.71 -13.09 -17.95
CA GLN A 3 17.51 -12.00 -17.41
C GLN A 3 16.85 -10.67 -17.78
N LEU A 4 16.74 -9.76 -16.80
CA LEU A 4 16.22 -8.41 -16.98
C LEU A 4 17.35 -7.40 -16.73
N SER A 5 17.57 -6.51 -17.69
CA SER A 5 18.51 -5.38 -17.56
C SER A 5 17.72 -4.10 -17.47
N LEU A 6 17.92 -3.33 -16.40
CA LEU A 6 17.18 -2.10 -16.13
C LEU A 6 18.15 -0.93 -15.99
N TYR A 7 17.85 0.18 -16.64
CA TYR A 7 18.60 1.42 -16.50
C TYR A 7 17.93 2.29 -15.43
N LEU A 8 18.72 2.74 -14.46
CA LEU A 8 18.30 3.56 -13.34
C LEU A 8 19.27 4.74 -13.21
N ASP A 9 18.79 5.87 -12.70
CA ASP A 9 19.65 6.97 -12.30
C ASP A 9 20.52 6.58 -11.09
N GLU A 10 21.67 7.24 -10.95
CA GLU A 10 22.64 6.97 -9.89
C GLU A 10 22.02 7.06 -8.48
N PRO A 11 21.23 8.10 -8.13
CA PRO A 11 20.55 8.17 -6.84
C PRO A 11 19.66 6.95 -6.54
N THR A 12 18.87 6.51 -7.51
CA THR A 12 18.01 5.33 -7.36
C THR A 12 18.82 4.05 -7.16
N MET A 13 19.95 3.92 -7.87
CA MET A 13 20.85 2.77 -7.78
C MET A 13 21.55 2.69 -6.41
N GLU A 14 22.03 3.82 -5.90
CA GLU A 14 22.62 3.96 -4.56
C GLU A 14 21.61 3.58 -3.47
N MET A 15 20.39 4.11 -3.56
CA MET A 15 19.29 3.79 -2.65
C MET A 15 18.99 2.28 -2.62
N LEU A 16 18.96 1.61 -3.79
CA LEU A 16 18.74 0.16 -3.85
C LEU A 16 19.89 -0.62 -3.21
N ARG A 17 21.15 -0.16 -3.38
CA ARG A 17 22.31 -0.80 -2.75
C ARG A 17 22.21 -0.72 -1.23
N GLU A 18 21.95 0.47 -0.69
CA GLU A 18 21.81 0.68 0.74
C GLU A 18 20.70 -0.20 1.32
N LYS A 19 19.52 -0.21 0.69
CA LYS A 19 18.37 -1.01 1.13
C LYS A 19 18.65 -2.51 1.09
N SER A 20 19.27 -3.01 0.01
CA SER A 20 19.66 -4.42 -0.10
C SER A 20 20.68 -4.84 0.97
N SER A 21 21.65 -3.96 1.26
CA SER A 21 22.68 -4.17 2.28
C SER A 21 22.06 -4.24 3.67
N ARG A 22 21.17 -3.29 4.01
CA ARG A 22 20.41 -3.28 5.28
C ARG A 22 19.52 -4.51 5.44
N ALA A 23 18.97 -5.04 4.35
CA ALA A 23 18.19 -6.27 4.37
C ALA A 23 19.05 -7.55 4.40
N HIS A 24 20.39 -7.43 4.35
CA HIS A 24 21.33 -8.55 4.21
C HIS A 24 21.00 -9.46 3.01
N GLN A 25 20.56 -8.87 1.90
CA GLN A 25 20.19 -9.58 0.68
C GLN A 25 21.05 -9.13 -0.50
N SER A 26 21.24 -10.01 -1.49
CA SER A 26 21.80 -9.59 -2.77
C SER A 26 20.82 -8.64 -3.48
N MET A 27 21.38 -7.74 -4.31
CA MET A 27 20.59 -6.81 -5.12
C MET A 27 19.48 -7.52 -5.92
N SER A 28 19.83 -8.62 -6.60
CA SER A 28 18.88 -9.39 -7.41
C SER A 28 17.74 -9.97 -6.58
N ARG A 29 18.03 -10.50 -5.39
CA ARG A 29 17.01 -11.05 -4.48
C ARG A 29 16.11 -9.97 -3.94
N TYR A 30 16.69 -8.83 -3.53
CA TYR A 30 15.96 -7.70 -3.01
C TYR A 30 15.00 -7.11 -4.04
N VAL A 31 15.49 -6.82 -5.26
CA VAL A 31 14.66 -6.28 -6.35
C VAL A 31 13.57 -7.26 -6.78
N THR A 32 13.87 -8.57 -6.82
CA THR A 32 12.85 -9.59 -7.12
C THR A 32 11.73 -9.58 -6.06
N GLY A 33 12.08 -9.41 -4.78
CA GLY A 33 11.11 -9.26 -3.69
C GLY A 33 10.21 -8.06 -3.90
N LEU A 34 10.80 -6.89 -4.18
CA LEU A 34 10.03 -5.67 -4.46
C LEU A 34 9.08 -5.82 -5.64
N ILE A 35 9.50 -6.48 -6.73
CA ILE A 35 8.63 -6.72 -7.89
C ILE A 35 7.45 -7.61 -7.52
N ARG A 36 7.69 -8.68 -6.73
CA ARG A 36 6.61 -9.57 -6.25
C ARG A 36 5.63 -8.83 -5.34
N GLU A 37 6.14 -8.09 -4.36
CA GLU A 37 5.32 -7.27 -3.46
C GLU A 37 4.50 -6.21 -4.23
N SER A 38 5.08 -5.63 -5.28
CA SER A 38 4.37 -4.66 -6.11
C SER A 38 3.24 -5.30 -6.93
N GLY A 39 3.42 -6.55 -7.37
CA GLY A 39 2.43 -7.30 -8.14
C GLY A 39 1.31 -7.91 -7.28
N GLU A 40 1.64 -8.30 -6.04
CA GLU A 40 0.66 -8.79 -5.06
C GLU A 40 -0.16 -7.64 -4.43
N GLY A 41 0.27 -6.39 -4.66
CA GLY A 41 -0.34 -5.20 -4.13
C GLY A 41 -0.09 -5.05 -2.63
N ARG A 42 -0.12 -3.82 -2.12
CA ARG A 42 -0.26 -3.57 -0.67
C ARG A 42 -1.68 -3.89 -0.20
N GLY A 43 -2.22 -5.01 -0.65
CA GLY A 43 -3.55 -5.46 -0.29
C GLY A 43 -3.63 -5.74 1.21
N TRP A 44 -4.85 -5.72 1.73
CA TRP A 44 -5.09 -6.21 3.08
C TRP A 44 -4.64 -7.67 3.19
N PRO A 45 -4.10 -8.08 4.36
CA PRO A 45 -3.67 -9.46 4.57
C PRO A 45 -4.76 -10.46 4.19
N SER A 46 -4.36 -11.65 3.73
CA SER A 46 -5.31 -12.72 3.44
C SER A 46 -6.24 -12.96 4.64
N GLY A 47 -7.55 -12.95 4.40
CA GLY A 47 -8.55 -13.12 5.43
C GLY A 47 -8.81 -11.88 6.30
N TYR A 48 -8.29 -10.70 5.94
CA TYR A 48 -8.61 -9.45 6.62
C TYR A 48 -10.12 -9.19 6.61
N TRP A 49 -10.77 -9.31 5.45
CA TRP A 49 -12.22 -9.09 5.32
C TRP A 49 -13.06 -10.16 6.04
N ASP A 50 -12.53 -11.37 6.15
CA ASP A 50 -13.26 -12.53 6.68
C ASP A 50 -13.10 -12.71 8.19
N ASN A 51 -11.92 -12.44 8.74
CA ASN A 51 -11.55 -12.76 10.12
C ASN A 51 -11.31 -11.54 11.01
N VAL A 52 -11.05 -10.37 10.42
CA VAL A 52 -10.62 -9.17 11.17
C VAL A 52 -11.60 -8.03 10.99
N TYR A 53 -12.08 -7.83 9.76
CA TYR A 53 -13.07 -6.83 9.43
C TYR A 53 -14.44 -7.28 9.94
N GLY A 54 -14.83 -6.76 11.10
CA GLY A 54 -16.20 -6.83 11.57
C GLY A 54 -17.02 -5.71 10.94
N CYS A 55 -17.95 -6.03 10.04
CA CYS A 55 -19.05 -5.13 9.73
C CYS A 55 -20.26 -5.48 10.59
N LEU A 56 -20.80 -4.48 11.31
CA LEU A 56 -22.10 -4.60 11.93
C LEU A 56 -23.15 -4.67 10.82
N LYS A 57 -23.74 -5.85 10.61
CA LYS A 57 -24.84 -6.08 9.66
C LYS A 57 -26.21 -5.82 10.29
N ASP A 58 -26.24 -5.21 11.47
CA ASP A 58 -27.46 -4.95 12.19
C ASP A 58 -28.26 -3.85 11.45
N PRO A 59 -29.53 -4.10 11.08
CA PRO A 59 -30.38 -3.07 10.50
C PRO A 59 -30.56 -1.83 11.40
N THR A 60 -30.22 -1.90 12.69
CA THR A 60 -30.23 -0.72 13.57
C THR A 60 -29.09 0.26 13.30
N PHE A 61 -28.00 -0.18 12.66
CA PHE A 61 -26.81 0.62 12.40
C PHE A 61 -26.79 1.11 10.95
N VAL A 62 -27.77 1.95 10.61
CA VAL A 62 -27.87 2.61 9.30
C VAL A 62 -27.14 3.95 9.33
N VAL A 63 -26.51 4.30 8.21
CA VAL A 63 -25.95 5.64 7.99
C VAL A 63 -27.11 6.64 8.16
N PRO A 64 -27.00 7.64 9.05
CA PRO A 64 -28.00 8.70 9.17
C PRO A 64 -28.21 9.39 7.83
N GLU A 65 -29.40 9.93 7.58
CA GLU A 65 -29.58 10.83 6.44
C GLU A 65 -28.56 11.98 6.56
N GLU A 66 -27.83 12.27 5.49
CA GLU A 66 -26.90 13.41 5.46
C GLU A 66 -27.72 14.70 5.61
N GLU A 67 -27.72 15.28 6.81
CA GLU A 67 -28.32 16.58 7.03
C GLU A 67 -27.35 17.68 6.57
N GLY A 68 -27.59 18.18 5.36
CA GLY A 68 -27.09 19.46 4.87
C GLY A 68 -25.90 19.40 3.92
N ASP A 69 -25.91 20.29 2.93
CA ASP A 69 -24.73 20.59 2.10
C ASP A 69 -23.61 21.11 3.01
N LEU A 70 -22.55 20.33 3.17
CA LEU A 70 -21.31 20.72 3.88
C LEU A 70 -20.58 21.90 3.20
N ASP A 71 -21.08 22.37 2.05
CA ASP A 71 -20.60 23.53 1.33
C ASP A 71 -20.89 24.87 2.04
N GLU A 72 -21.73 24.87 3.10
CA GLU A 72 -21.99 26.05 3.95
C GLU A 72 -21.13 26.13 5.23
N ILE A 73 -19.99 25.44 5.32
CA ILE A 73 -18.97 25.80 6.32
C ILE A 73 -18.36 27.14 5.89
N VAL A 74 -19.05 28.24 6.24
CA VAL A 74 -18.49 29.58 6.19
C VAL A 74 -17.37 29.59 7.22
N LEU A 75 -16.12 29.54 6.73
CA LEU A 75 -14.94 29.89 7.52
C LEU A 75 -15.16 31.31 8.02
N PHE A 76 -15.56 31.47 9.28
CA PHE A 76 -15.56 32.77 9.94
C PHE A 76 -14.12 33.30 9.92
N ALA A 77 -13.93 34.34 9.11
CA ALA A 77 -12.73 35.16 9.07
C ALA A 77 -12.55 36.00 10.34
#